data_AF-A0A9E3TFL3-F1
#
_entry.id   AF-A0A9E3TFL3-F1
#
_cell.length_a   1.000
_cell.length_b   1.000
_cell.length_c   1.000
_cell.angle_alpha   90.00
_cell.angle_beta   90.00
_cell.angle_gamma   90.00
#
_symmetry.space_group_name_H-M   'P 1'
#
loop_
_entity.id
_entity.type
_entity.pdbx_description
1 polymer ?
#
loop_
_entity_poly.entity_id
_entity_poly.type
_entity_poly.pdbx_seq_one_letter_code
_entity_poly.pdbx_strand_id
1 'polypeptide(L)'
;MLLTANASAELLPAIPPPDVRTLRMSADHRNGVIVLNWTDGTAPFSVARSESADFSAPTRLTYVTRNDRMSTVWDAVLDDGETYYYLVSDRNAAPTVYSIAATEGPGIHDGDTLVIDGVGFDDDCSRIAVYFPGGTSITPISCSRTRIEAQVRAETASRSIAVVSPTGGSRPAGQVKATGTRSHPKEAKPPQATLDLSLLARIEHELSLPSCGMDELDADQSQLDALGHFDQMPYLVAMATKHYSNDQSFLNVTAVGLVGNKGSPRARDVLRALYRDPDIPEGTRSHAATWLAAKFHDPTGLPTIKLRLMSKDTQARADALGDLSHVLNDDNVGLVLPLAADRDEYVLERFGILCDSIPEFRARVVPHLKNSMANASSRDAARIGFVLLLAGDSAGISQVRDFLLHYTGPTSSSDLYQITRWSRALTERGYTLGLDAAAHLLEIYLRTQRDGWFRFTVHTFSDYTSFGLRTSNSDTLNANTARLAIEWWGRNRERIFFDTTTKRFRIR
;
A
#
# COMPACT_ATOMS: atom_id res chain seq x y z
N MET A 1 -37.30 -55.74 18.65
CA MET A 1 -38.58 -55.16 18.20
C MET A 1 -38.41 -53.65 18.22
N LEU A 2 -38.16 -53.06 17.04
CA LEU A 2 -38.03 -51.62 16.84
C LEU A 2 -39.38 -50.94 17.10
N LEU A 3 -39.38 -49.83 17.82
CA LEU A 3 -40.46 -48.85 17.80
C LEU A 3 -39.98 -47.64 17.00
N THR A 4 -40.42 -47.62 15.74
CA THR A 4 -40.38 -46.47 14.84
C THR A 4 -41.38 -45.42 15.32
N ALA A 5 -40.89 -44.24 15.70
CA ALA A 5 -41.72 -43.04 15.76
C ALA A 5 -41.49 -42.25 14.46
N ASN A 6 -42.43 -42.41 13.54
CA ASN A 6 -42.62 -41.54 12.39
C ASN A 6 -43.01 -40.14 12.89
N ALA A 7 -42.06 -39.23 12.89
CA ALA A 7 -42.35 -37.81 12.69
C ALA A 7 -41.71 -37.44 11.36
N SER A 8 -42.47 -37.62 10.28
CA SER A 8 -42.19 -36.93 9.03
C SER A 8 -42.36 -35.44 9.31
N ALA A 9 -41.27 -34.79 9.73
CA ALA A 9 -41.16 -33.36 9.59
C ALA A 9 -41.30 -33.10 8.09
N GLU A 10 -42.46 -32.56 7.72
CA GLU A 10 -42.72 -32.01 6.40
C GLU A 10 -41.58 -31.04 6.11
N LEU A 11 -40.61 -31.47 5.29
CA LEU A 11 -39.56 -30.63 4.78
C LEU A 11 -40.28 -29.56 3.95
N LEU A 12 -40.60 -28.43 4.60
CA LEU A 12 -40.88 -27.20 3.89
C LEU A 12 -39.76 -27.08 2.84
N PRO A 13 -40.08 -26.93 1.55
CA PRO A 13 -39.06 -26.77 0.53
C PRO A 13 -38.16 -25.64 1.02
N ALA A 14 -36.89 -25.96 1.27
CA ALA A 14 -35.92 -25.01 1.78
C ALA A 14 -35.96 -23.82 0.82
N ILE A 15 -36.50 -22.69 1.29
CA ILE A 15 -36.49 -21.45 0.54
C ILE A 15 -35.01 -21.19 0.29
N PRO A 16 -34.53 -21.19 -0.97
CA PRO A 16 -33.12 -20.94 -1.23
C PRO A 16 -32.80 -19.55 -0.68
N PRO A 17 -31.87 -19.42 0.29
CA PRO A 17 -31.56 -18.13 0.88
C PRO A 17 -30.92 -17.22 -0.18
N PRO A 18 -31.11 -15.89 -0.09
CA PRO A 18 -30.48 -14.97 -1.02
C PRO A 18 -28.97 -14.93 -0.78
N ASP A 19 -28.19 -15.33 -1.79
CA ASP A 19 -26.76 -15.00 -1.83
C ASP A 19 -26.59 -13.47 -1.81
N VAL A 20 -25.43 -12.97 -1.39
CA VAL A 20 -25.05 -11.58 -1.70
C VAL A 20 -24.72 -11.49 -3.20
N ARG A 21 -25.76 -11.41 -4.04
CA ARG A 21 -25.64 -11.40 -5.52
C ARG A 21 -25.31 -10.02 -6.04
N THR A 22 -25.61 -8.99 -5.25
CA THR A 22 -25.42 -7.59 -5.65
C THR A 22 -24.05 -7.06 -5.22
N LEU A 23 -23.08 -7.93 -4.93
CA LEU A 23 -21.71 -7.52 -4.61
C LEU A 23 -21.12 -6.73 -5.77
N ARG A 24 -20.90 -5.43 -5.51
CA ARG A 24 -20.22 -4.50 -6.38
C ARG A 24 -18.89 -4.15 -5.77
N MET A 25 -17.90 -4.02 -6.65
CA MET A 25 -16.58 -3.58 -6.30
C MET A 25 -16.28 -2.30 -7.08
N SER A 26 -15.74 -1.32 -6.39
CA SER A 26 -15.23 -0.09 -6.99
C SER A 26 -13.87 0.23 -6.41
N ALA A 27 -12.99 0.80 -7.22
CA ALA A 27 -11.70 1.31 -6.79
C ALA A 27 -11.84 2.79 -6.41
N ASP A 28 -11.46 3.14 -5.19
CA ASP A 28 -11.24 4.53 -4.80
C ASP A 28 -9.74 4.84 -4.88
N HIS A 29 -9.32 5.17 -6.10
CA HIS A 29 -7.93 5.53 -6.42
C HIS A 29 -7.42 6.77 -5.68
N ARG A 30 -8.30 7.58 -5.07
CA ARG A 30 -7.87 8.74 -4.31
C ARG A 30 -7.32 8.34 -2.94
N ASN A 31 -7.90 7.30 -2.34
CA ASN A 31 -7.57 6.85 -1.00
C ASN A 31 -6.81 5.51 -0.99
N GLY A 32 -6.54 4.92 -2.15
CA GLY A 32 -5.83 3.65 -2.25
C GLY A 32 -6.65 2.46 -1.73
N VAL A 33 -8.00 2.55 -1.79
CA VAL A 33 -8.88 1.52 -1.22
C VAL A 33 -9.77 0.86 -2.26
N ILE A 34 -9.99 -0.44 -2.09
CA ILE A 34 -11.07 -1.18 -2.71
C ILE A 34 -12.33 -0.99 -1.86
N VAL A 35 -13.40 -0.53 -2.49
CA VAL A 35 -14.71 -0.36 -1.86
C VAL A 35 -15.63 -1.48 -2.34
N LEU A 36 -16.02 -2.35 -1.41
CA LEU A 36 -17.01 -3.39 -1.61
C LEU A 36 -18.36 -2.89 -1.13
N ASN A 37 -19.39 -3.04 -1.94
CA ASN A 37 -20.77 -2.65 -1.62
C ASN A 37 -21.73 -3.76 -2.03
N TRP A 38 -22.72 -4.05 -1.20
CA TRP A 38 -23.81 -4.94 -1.55
C TRP A 38 -25.15 -4.41 -1.04
N THR A 39 -26.23 -4.91 -1.58
CA THR A 39 -27.60 -4.45 -1.30
C THR A 39 -28.56 -5.58 -0.91
N ASP A 40 -28.13 -6.84 -1.01
CA ASP A 40 -28.88 -8.05 -0.66
C ASP A 40 -28.16 -8.90 0.40
N GLY A 41 -28.81 -9.99 0.83
CA GLY A 41 -28.34 -10.85 1.92
C GLY A 41 -28.86 -10.43 3.31
N THR A 42 -28.61 -11.27 4.30
CA THR A 42 -29.10 -11.08 5.68
C THR A 42 -27.93 -10.96 6.65
N ALA A 43 -27.85 -9.82 7.32
CA ALA A 43 -26.88 -9.58 8.38
C ALA A 43 -26.89 -10.67 9.48
N PRO A 44 -25.75 -10.94 10.15
CA PRO A 44 -24.45 -10.26 10.03
C PRO A 44 -23.71 -10.66 8.75
N PHE A 45 -22.77 -9.81 8.34
CA PHE A 45 -21.91 -10.08 7.20
C PHE A 45 -20.47 -10.29 7.63
N SER A 46 -19.76 -11.08 6.83
CA SER A 46 -18.32 -11.32 6.95
C SER A 46 -17.68 -11.14 5.59
N VAL A 47 -16.55 -10.45 5.56
CA VAL A 47 -15.79 -10.21 4.33
C VAL A 47 -14.40 -10.76 4.49
N ALA A 48 -14.04 -11.69 3.61
CA ALA A 48 -12.72 -12.29 3.55
C ALA A 48 -12.02 -11.94 2.23
N ARG A 49 -10.71 -11.76 2.30
CA ARG A 49 -9.82 -11.50 1.17
C ARG A 49 -8.80 -12.63 1.04
N SER A 50 -8.59 -13.09 -0.19
CA SER A 50 -7.61 -14.14 -0.56
C SER A 50 -6.81 -13.71 -1.79
N GLU A 51 -5.56 -14.14 -1.91
CA GLU A 51 -4.76 -14.00 -3.14
C GLU A 51 -5.13 -15.08 -4.17
N SER A 52 -5.84 -16.13 -3.76
CA SER A 52 -6.32 -17.22 -4.62
C SER A 52 -7.84 -17.21 -4.77
N ALA A 53 -8.30 -17.54 -5.99
CA ALA A 53 -9.71 -17.57 -6.36
C ALA A 53 -10.50 -18.68 -5.66
N ASP A 54 -9.86 -19.78 -5.30
CA ASP A 54 -10.55 -20.92 -4.69
C ASP A 54 -10.66 -20.81 -3.16
N PHE A 55 -10.06 -19.76 -2.56
CA PHE A 55 -9.97 -19.59 -1.11
C PHE A 55 -9.37 -20.84 -0.40
N SER A 56 -8.53 -21.61 -1.11
CA SER A 56 -7.91 -22.82 -0.56
C SER A 56 -6.63 -22.50 0.23
N ALA A 57 -6.39 -23.27 1.30
CA ALA A 57 -5.13 -23.24 2.04
C ALA A 57 -4.02 -23.82 1.14
N PRO A 58 -2.89 -23.12 0.92
CA PRO A 58 -2.15 -22.35 1.92
C PRO A 58 -2.15 -20.82 1.72
N THR A 59 -3.07 -20.28 0.94
CA THR A 59 -3.08 -18.85 0.61
C THR A 59 -3.48 -17.99 1.81
N ARG A 60 -2.80 -16.86 2.03
CA ARG A 60 -2.99 -15.98 3.20
C ARG A 60 -4.39 -15.34 3.18
N LEU A 61 -5.35 -15.97 3.87
CA LEU A 61 -6.68 -15.40 4.04
C LEU A 61 -6.68 -14.28 5.08
N THR A 62 -7.19 -13.10 4.72
CA THR A 62 -7.31 -11.96 5.62
C THR A 62 -8.78 -11.59 5.80
N TYR A 63 -9.24 -11.47 7.04
CA TYR A 63 -10.57 -10.92 7.33
C TYR A 63 -10.54 -9.40 7.29
N VAL A 64 -11.36 -8.82 6.42
CA VAL A 64 -11.46 -7.35 6.28
C VAL A 64 -12.48 -6.79 7.28
N THR A 65 -13.60 -7.49 7.51
CA THR A 65 -14.55 -7.14 8.57
C THR A 65 -15.40 -8.33 9.01
N ARG A 66 -15.92 -8.24 10.24
CA ARG A 66 -16.93 -9.12 10.84
C ARG A 66 -17.93 -8.23 11.57
N ASN A 67 -18.93 -7.69 10.86
CA ASN A 67 -19.83 -6.67 11.41
C ASN A 67 -21.29 -6.95 11.05
N ASP A 68 -22.21 -6.56 11.94
CA ASP A 68 -23.58 -7.05 12.00
C ASP A 68 -24.58 -6.24 11.16
N ARG A 69 -24.19 -5.10 10.57
CA ARG A 69 -25.12 -4.24 9.80
C ARG A 69 -24.53 -3.52 8.59
N MET A 70 -23.23 -3.65 8.35
CA MET A 70 -22.58 -2.91 7.26
C MET A 70 -22.75 -3.64 5.93
N SER A 71 -23.21 -2.92 4.91
CA SER A 71 -23.29 -3.40 3.53
C SER A 71 -22.22 -2.79 2.62
N THR A 72 -21.21 -2.14 3.23
CA THR A 72 -20.10 -1.44 2.59
C THR A 72 -18.82 -1.70 3.39
N VAL A 73 -17.71 -2.00 2.71
CA VAL A 73 -16.39 -2.23 3.32
C VAL A 73 -15.31 -1.53 2.51
N TRP A 74 -14.33 -0.95 3.18
CA TRP A 74 -13.15 -0.32 2.58
C TRP A 74 -11.91 -1.12 2.93
N ASP A 75 -11.12 -1.46 1.92
CA ASP A 75 -9.91 -2.26 2.08
C ASP A 75 -8.71 -1.61 1.39
N ALA A 76 -7.69 -1.24 2.16
CA ALA A 76 -6.56 -0.41 1.72
C ALA A 76 -5.46 -1.23 1.02
N VAL A 77 -5.82 -1.89 -0.07
CA VAL A 77 -4.94 -2.77 -0.88
C VAL A 77 -5.01 -2.48 -2.37
N LEU A 78 -5.55 -1.32 -2.76
CA LEU A 78 -5.61 -0.97 -4.18
C LEU A 78 -4.22 -0.65 -4.75
N ASP A 79 -3.31 -0.16 -3.90
CA ASP A 79 -2.04 0.44 -4.32
C ASP A 79 -0.84 -0.53 -4.21
N ASP A 80 -1.03 -1.75 -3.71
CA ASP A 80 0.04 -2.75 -3.63
C ASP A 80 0.31 -3.47 -4.96
N GLY A 81 -0.61 -3.35 -5.94
CA GLY A 81 -0.48 -3.96 -7.26
C GLY A 81 -0.81 -5.45 -7.30
N GLU A 82 -1.28 -6.03 -6.19
CA GLU A 82 -1.59 -7.44 -6.09
C GLU A 82 -3.00 -7.75 -6.62
N THR A 83 -3.26 -9.03 -6.88
CA THR A 83 -4.59 -9.53 -7.24
C THR A 83 -5.25 -10.16 -6.04
N TYR A 84 -6.44 -9.68 -5.71
CA TYR A 84 -7.22 -10.18 -4.59
C TYR A 84 -8.60 -10.66 -5.03
N TYR A 85 -9.08 -11.67 -4.32
CA TYR A 85 -10.41 -12.22 -4.43
C TYR A 85 -11.15 -11.95 -3.14
N TYR A 86 -12.38 -11.49 -3.26
CA TYR A 86 -13.23 -11.16 -2.11
C TYR A 86 -14.42 -12.09 -2.06
N LEU A 87 -14.75 -12.51 -0.84
CA LEU A 87 -15.92 -13.31 -0.50
C LEU A 87 -16.72 -12.58 0.57
N VAL A 88 -18.01 -12.37 0.29
CA VAL A 88 -18.96 -11.84 1.27
C VAL A 88 -19.95 -12.94 1.65
N SER A 89 -19.98 -13.28 2.94
CA SER A 89 -20.88 -14.29 3.50
C SER A 89 -21.86 -13.64 4.48
N ASP A 90 -23.13 -13.98 4.35
CA ASP A 90 -24.23 -13.51 5.20
C ASP A 90 -24.57 -14.55 6.28
N ARG A 91 -25.60 -14.29 7.09
CA ARG A 91 -26.08 -15.20 8.15
C ARG A 91 -26.35 -16.63 7.67
N ASN A 92 -26.76 -16.79 6.42
CA ASN A 92 -27.29 -18.05 5.89
C ASN A 92 -26.25 -18.86 5.11
N ALA A 93 -25.02 -18.36 5.02
CA ALA A 93 -23.91 -19.04 4.35
C ALA A 93 -23.61 -20.41 5.01
N ALA A 94 -23.19 -21.37 4.17
CA ALA A 94 -22.74 -22.67 4.64
C ALA A 94 -21.46 -22.55 5.49
N PRO A 95 -21.23 -23.47 6.45
CA PRO A 95 -20.11 -23.39 7.36
C PRO A 95 -18.82 -23.58 6.57
N THR A 96 -17.93 -22.59 6.62
CA THR A 96 -16.63 -22.68 5.96
C THR A 96 -15.56 -22.38 7.00
N VAL A 97 -14.63 -23.32 7.17
CA VAL A 97 -13.47 -23.15 8.04
C VAL A 97 -12.36 -22.51 7.24
N TYR A 98 -11.78 -21.45 7.78
CA TYR A 98 -10.73 -20.71 7.10
C TYR A 98 -9.38 -20.84 7.79
N SER A 99 -9.37 -20.86 9.13
CA SER A 99 -8.13 -21.06 9.87
C SER A 99 -8.38 -21.77 11.19
N ILE A 100 -7.35 -22.47 11.63
CA ILE A 100 -7.34 -23.27 12.85
C ILE A 100 -6.02 -22.96 13.54
N ALA A 101 -6.07 -22.51 14.77
CA ALA A 101 -4.88 -22.24 15.57
C ALA A 101 -5.04 -22.85 16.97
N ALA A 102 -3.99 -23.50 17.47
CA ALA A 102 -3.88 -23.83 18.88
C ALA A 102 -3.41 -22.60 19.66
N THR A 103 -3.97 -22.37 20.85
CA THR A 103 -3.57 -21.23 21.69
C THR A 103 -2.16 -21.37 22.28
N GLU A 104 -1.61 -22.59 22.36
CA GLU A 104 -0.38 -22.88 23.13
C GLU A 104 0.77 -23.54 22.32
N GLY A 105 0.92 -23.23 21.03
CA GLY A 105 2.14 -23.57 20.27
C GLY A 105 1.93 -24.08 18.84
N PRO A 106 2.99 -24.57 18.18
CA PRO A 106 2.95 -25.00 16.76
C PRO A 106 2.32 -26.40 16.54
N GLY A 107 1.77 -27.03 17.59
CA GLY A 107 1.12 -28.34 17.56
C GLY A 107 -0.30 -28.29 18.12
N ILE A 108 -1.07 -29.34 17.89
CA ILE A 108 -2.37 -29.56 18.53
C ILE A 108 -2.22 -30.74 19.48
N HIS A 109 -2.27 -30.47 20.78
CA HIS A 109 -2.08 -31.43 21.85
C HIS A 109 -3.38 -31.67 22.63
N ASP A 110 -3.42 -32.77 23.38
CA ASP A 110 -4.52 -33.01 24.31
C ASP A 110 -4.58 -31.89 25.37
N GLY A 111 -5.78 -31.38 25.64
CA GLY A 111 -6.01 -30.25 26.53
C GLY A 111 -5.94 -28.87 25.86
N ASP A 112 -5.41 -28.76 24.64
CA ASP A 112 -5.33 -27.49 23.92
C ASP A 112 -6.71 -26.90 23.64
N THR A 113 -6.76 -25.56 23.61
CA THR A 113 -7.90 -24.83 23.05
C THR A 113 -7.60 -24.49 21.59
N LEU A 114 -8.44 -24.99 20.70
CA LEU A 114 -8.43 -24.62 19.30
C LEU A 114 -9.31 -23.41 19.09
N VAL A 115 -8.77 -22.41 18.39
CA VAL A 115 -9.53 -21.31 17.80
C VAL A 115 -9.76 -21.64 16.34
N ILE A 116 -11.03 -21.82 15.99
CA ILE A 116 -11.48 -22.11 14.63
C ILE A 116 -12.20 -20.87 14.12
N ASP A 117 -11.56 -20.18 13.20
CA ASP A 117 -12.15 -19.04 12.52
C ASP A 117 -12.78 -19.50 11.20
N GLY A 118 -14.01 -19.05 10.99
CA GLY A 118 -14.81 -19.41 9.83
C GLY A 118 -15.98 -18.47 9.64
N VAL A 119 -16.95 -18.92 8.87
CA VAL A 119 -18.26 -18.25 8.67
C VAL A 119 -19.34 -19.30 8.61
N GLY A 120 -20.59 -18.90 8.80
CA GLY A 120 -21.73 -19.80 8.71
C GLY A 120 -21.80 -20.79 9.87
N PHE A 121 -21.24 -20.46 11.03
CA PHE A 121 -21.41 -21.25 12.26
C PHE A 121 -22.72 -20.89 12.96
N ASP A 122 -23.24 -21.81 13.77
CA ASP A 122 -24.33 -21.53 14.71
C ASP A 122 -23.79 -20.74 15.94
N ASP A 123 -24.66 -19.94 16.56
CA ASP A 123 -24.33 -19.28 17.83
C ASP A 123 -24.55 -20.26 19.01
N ASP A 124 -25.29 -21.35 18.80
CA ASP A 124 -25.50 -22.43 19.76
C ASP A 124 -24.52 -23.59 19.52
N CYS A 125 -23.52 -23.71 20.39
CA CYS A 125 -22.54 -24.78 20.35
C CYS A 125 -23.12 -26.19 20.37
N SER A 126 -24.30 -26.39 20.98
CA SER A 126 -24.92 -27.73 21.04
C SER A 126 -25.34 -28.24 19.66
N ARG A 127 -25.42 -27.34 18.68
CA ARG A 127 -25.78 -27.62 17.30
C ARG A 127 -24.56 -27.76 16.38
N ILE A 128 -23.36 -27.52 16.89
CA ILE A 128 -22.11 -27.62 16.13
C ILE A 128 -21.38 -28.90 16.53
N ALA A 129 -20.98 -29.68 15.53
CA ALA A 129 -20.06 -30.80 15.71
C ALA A 129 -18.73 -30.49 15.03
N VAL A 130 -17.63 -30.59 15.77
CA VAL A 130 -16.26 -30.46 15.24
C VAL A 130 -15.57 -31.81 15.38
N TYR A 131 -14.87 -32.28 14.36
CA TYR A 131 -14.16 -33.55 14.41
C TYR A 131 -12.86 -33.54 13.61
N PHE A 132 -11.90 -34.33 14.07
CA PHE A 132 -10.71 -34.65 13.28
C PHE A 132 -11.04 -35.73 12.23
N PRO A 133 -10.32 -35.77 11.10
CA PRO A 133 -10.28 -36.92 10.21
C PRO A 133 -10.00 -38.19 11.01
N GLY A 134 -10.90 -39.17 10.92
CA GLY A 134 -10.88 -40.36 11.78
C GLY A 134 -12.03 -40.42 12.80
N GLY A 135 -12.82 -39.35 12.95
CA GLY A 135 -14.09 -39.36 13.69
C GLY A 135 -13.99 -38.94 15.16
N THR A 136 -12.81 -38.54 15.63
CA THR A 136 -12.64 -38.00 16.99
C THR A 136 -13.37 -36.65 17.10
N SER A 137 -14.43 -36.61 17.90
CA SER A 137 -15.21 -35.40 18.16
C SER A 137 -14.49 -34.47 19.15
N ILE A 138 -14.55 -33.18 18.87
CA ILE A 138 -14.03 -32.09 19.70
C ILE A 138 -15.24 -31.32 20.23
N THR A 139 -15.26 -31.03 21.53
CA THR A 139 -16.38 -30.30 22.14
C THR A 139 -16.16 -28.79 21.97
N PRO A 140 -17.07 -28.07 21.29
CA PRO A 140 -17.06 -26.61 21.28
C PRO A 140 -17.32 -26.06 22.69
N ILE A 141 -16.48 -25.13 23.13
CA ILE A 141 -16.56 -24.39 24.39
C ILE A 141 -17.36 -23.10 24.20
N SER A 142 -17.07 -22.37 23.13
CA SER A 142 -17.72 -21.11 22.77
C SER A 142 -17.96 -21.05 21.27
N CYS A 143 -19.12 -20.53 20.87
CA CYS A 143 -19.53 -20.48 19.47
C CYS A 143 -20.15 -19.14 19.15
N SER A 144 -19.83 -18.66 17.96
CA SER A 144 -20.43 -17.51 17.32
C SER A 144 -20.44 -17.78 15.83
N ARG A 145 -21.22 -17.00 15.07
CA ARG A 145 -21.27 -17.14 13.60
C ARG A 145 -19.94 -17.09 12.85
N THR A 146 -18.87 -16.61 13.47
CA THR A 146 -17.55 -16.47 12.82
C THR A 146 -16.40 -17.14 13.54
N ARG A 147 -16.65 -17.73 14.72
CA ARG A 147 -15.60 -18.29 15.56
C ARG A 147 -16.14 -19.38 16.46
N ILE A 148 -15.41 -20.49 16.53
CA ILE A 148 -15.60 -21.56 17.49
C ILE A 148 -14.31 -21.68 18.30
N GLU A 149 -14.43 -21.79 19.62
CA GLU A 149 -13.36 -22.26 20.48
C GLU A 149 -13.70 -23.67 20.93
N ALA A 150 -12.78 -24.62 20.79
CA ALA A 150 -13.05 -26.02 21.08
C ALA A 150 -11.91 -26.65 21.88
N GLN A 151 -12.26 -27.54 22.82
CA GLN A 151 -11.27 -28.23 23.65
C GLN A 151 -10.87 -29.57 23.04
N VAL A 152 -9.58 -29.76 22.80
CA VAL A 152 -9.02 -31.05 22.37
C VAL A 152 -8.99 -32.01 23.56
N ARG A 153 -9.52 -33.22 23.38
CA ARG A 153 -9.61 -34.25 24.42
C ARG A 153 -8.90 -35.57 24.06
N ALA A 154 -8.13 -35.55 22.97
CA ALA A 154 -7.29 -36.64 22.55
C ALA A 154 -6.20 -36.11 21.61
N GLU A 155 -4.96 -36.57 21.79
CA GLU A 155 -3.87 -36.27 20.87
C GLU A 155 -4.21 -36.74 19.46
N THR A 156 -3.91 -35.92 18.46
CA THR A 156 -4.08 -36.26 17.05
C THR A 156 -2.91 -35.73 16.24
N ALA A 157 -2.43 -36.54 15.32
CA ALA A 157 -1.44 -36.11 14.33
C ALA A 157 -2.09 -35.29 13.19
N SER A 158 -3.42 -35.26 13.10
CA SER A 158 -4.13 -34.59 12.02
C SER A 158 -4.22 -33.09 12.25
N ARG A 159 -3.81 -32.31 11.24
CA ARG A 159 -3.93 -30.84 11.20
C ARG A 159 -5.20 -30.35 10.52
N SER A 160 -6.07 -31.26 10.08
CA SER A 160 -7.33 -30.94 9.45
C SER A 160 -8.48 -31.16 10.43
N ILE A 161 -9.52 -30.34 10.36
CA ILE A 161 -10.77 -30.57 11.08
C ILE A 161 -11.93 -30.45 10.09
N ALA A 162 -13.06 -31.04 10.45
CA ALA A 162 -14.33 -30.80 9.79
C ALA A 162 -15.33 -30.26 10.82
N VAL A 163 -16.13 -29.29 10.37
CA VAL A 163 -17.15 -28.63 11.17
C VAL A 163 -18.49 -28.86 10.50
N VAL A 164 -19.44 -29.40 11.26
CA VAL A 164 -20.83 -29.57 10.85
C VAL A 164 -21.67 -28.64 11.70
N SER A 165 -22.42 -27.78 11.05
CA SER A 165 -23.35 -26.83 11.65
C SER A 165 -24.65 -26.85 10.83
N PRO A 166 -25.85 -26.71 11.43
CA PRO A 166 -27.14 -26.83 10.75
C PRO A 166 -27.49 -25.67 9.81
N THR A 167 -26.55 -24.74 9.61
CA THR A 167 -26.65 -23.57 8.73
C THR A 167 -26.25 -23.93 7.30
N GLY A 168 -27.12 -23.63 6.32
CA GLY A 168 -26.78 -23.52 4.89
C GLY A 168 -26.76 -24.81 4.05
N GLY A 169 -27.67 -24.92 3.08
CA GLY A 169 -27.65 -25.92 2.01
C GLY A 169 -26.63 -25.59 0.91
N SER A 170 -26.18 -26.62 0.20
CA SER A 170 -25.09 -26.62 -0.79
C SER A 170 -25.27 -25.67 -1.99
N ARG A 171 -24.51 -24.55 -2.05
CA ARG A 171 -23.95 -23.88 -3.25
C ARG A 171 -23.08 -22.64 -2.89
N PRO A 172 -22.14 -22.18 -3.76
CA PRO A 172 -21.07 -21.25 -3.38
C PRO A 172 -21.50 -19.78 -3.29
N ALA A 173 -20.82 -19.03 -2.42
CA ALA A 173 -21.02 -17.61 -2.14
C ALA A 173 -20.61 -16.67 -3.29
N GLY A 174 -21.04 -15.41 -3.22
CA GLY A 174 -20.73 -14.37 -4.20
C GLY A 174 -19.24 -14.01 -4.20
N GLN A 175 -18.56 -14.28 -5.32
CA GLN A 175 -17.14 -14.02 -5.50
C GLN A 175 -16.91 -12.94 -6.55
N VAL A 176 -16.05 -11.97 -6.24
CA VAL A 176 -15.57 -10.97 -7.20
C VAL A 176 -14.04 -10.98 -7.24
N LYS A 177 -13.49 -10.84 -8.44
CA LYS A 177 -12.05 -10.73 -8.70
C LYS A 177 -11.67 -9.25 -8.79
N ALA A 178 -10.67 -8.84 -8.03
CA ALA A 178 -10.01 -7.55 -8.12
C ALA A 178 -8.62 -7.73 -8.70
N THR A 179 -8.30 -7.04 -9.80
CA THR A 179 -6.93 -6.92 -10.29
C THR A 179 -6.56 -5.46 -10.26
N GLY A 180 -5.55 -5.11 -9.47
CA GLY A 180 -5.01 -3.75 -9.36
C GLY A 180 -4.24 -3.35 -10.63
N THR A 181 -4.91 -3.20 -11.77
CA THR A 181 -4.28 -2.65 -12.98
C THR A 181 -5.17 -1.60 -13.64
N ARG A 182 -4.64 -0.37 -13.78
CA ARG A 182 -5.24 0.69 -14.62
C ARG A 182 -5.31 0.22 -16.07
N SER A 183 -6.49 0.17 -16.66
CA SER A 183 -6.65 -0.02 -18.10
C SER A 183 -6.87 1.33 -18.80
N HIS A 184 -6.00 1.66 -19.75
CA HIS A 184 -6.25 2.71 -20.75
C HIS A 184 -6.96 2.12 -21.98
N PRO A 185 -7.71 2.92 -22.76
CA PRO A 185 -8.44 2.43 -23.94
C PRO A 185 -7.47 1.98 -25.03
N LYS A 186 -7.74 0.82 -25.64
CA LYS A 186 -6.94 0.23 -26.73
C LYS A 186 -6.93 1.12 -27.98
N GLU A 187 -5.75 1.45 -28.47
CA GLU A 187 -5.52 2.00 -29.81
C GLU A 187 -4.91 0.94 -30.75
N ALA A 188 -5.15 1.09 -32.05
CA ALA A 188 -5.05 0.06 -33.08
C ALA A 188 -3.63 -0.41 -33.40
N LYS A 189 -3.53 -1.67 -33.86
CA LYS A 189 -2.30 -2.43 -34.16
C LYS A 189 -1.76 -2.14 -35.58
N PRO A 190 -0.46 -1.85 -35.75
CA PRO A 190 0.23 -2.07 -37.03
C PRO A 190 1.50 -2.94 -36.85
N PRO A 191 2.26 -3.28 -37.92
CA PRO A 191 2.56 -4.64 -38.34
C PRO A 191 3.77 -5.29 -37.66
N GLN A 192 3.76 -6.63 -37.61
CA GLN A 192 4.85 -7.48 -37.14
C GLN A 192 6.10 -7.32 -38.01
N ALA A 193 7.24 -7.05 -37.37
CA ALA A 193 8.57 -7.26 -37.96
C ALA A 193 9.10 -8.63 -37.54
N THR A 194 9.67 -9.34 -38.51
CA THR A 194 10.18 -10.71 -38.39
C THR A 194 11.45 -10.77 -37.56
N LEU A 195 11.41 -11.59 -36.49
CA LEU A 195 12.56 -11.96 -35.67
C LEU A 195 13.60 -12.71 -36.52
N ASP A 196 14.89 -12.42 -36.30
CA ASP A 196 16.01 -13.09 -36.98
C ASP A 196 16.07 -14.58 -36.61
N LEU A 197 15.66 -15.41 -37.56
CA LEU A 197 15.58 -16.88 -37.43
C LEU A 197 16.96 -17.52 -37.18
N SER A 198 18.07 -16.83 -37.49
CA SER A 198 19.42 -17.36 -37.24
C SER A 198 19.78 -17.36 -35.74
N LEU A 199 19.23 -16.41 -34.98
CA LEU A 199 19.39 -16.36 -33.52
C LEU A 199 18.54 -17.44 -32.84
N LEU A 200 17.32 -17.68 -33.33
CA LEU A 200 16.41 -18.73 -32.86
C LEU A 200 16.95 -20.14 -33.13
N ALA A 201 17.50 -20.39 -34.32
CA ALA A 201 18.07 -21.71 -34.67
C ALA A 201 19.30 -22.07 -33.83
N ARG A 202 20.09 -21.06 -33.43
CA ARG A 202 21.26 -21.27 -32.57
C ARG A 202 20.86 -21.59 -31.12
N ILE A 203 19.76 -21.00 -30.65
CA ILE A 203 19.18 -21.29 -29.33
C ILE A 203 18.49 -22.66 -29.31
N GLU A 204 17.81 -23.07 -30.39
CA GLU A 204 17.21 -24.42 -30.49
C GLU A 204 18.27 -25.53 -30.56
N HIS A 205 19.43 -25.28 -31.18
CA HIS A 205 20.52 -26.24 -31.22
C HIS A 205 21.15 -26.49 -29.84
N GLU A 206 21.27 -25.45 -29.01
CA GLU A 206 21.80 -25.59 -27.65
C GLU A 206 20.77 -26.17 -26.65
N LEU A 207 19.46 -26.01 -26.93
CA LEU A 207 18.36 -26.54 -26.09
C LEU A 207 17.90 -27.97 -26.45
N SER A 208 18.38 -28.55 -27.56
CA SER A 208 17.98 -29.90 -28.02
C SER A 208 18.90 -31.03 -27.56
N LEU A 209 19.86 -30.75 -26.66
CA LEU A 209 20.66 -31.78 -26.00
C LEU A 209 19.79 -32.50 -24.93
N PRO A 210 19.68 -33.86 -24.97
CA PRO A 210 18.70 -34.58 -24.18
C PRO A 210 19.23 -34.99 -22.79
N SER A 211 18.72 -34.33 -21.74
CA SER A 211 18.60 -34.81 -20.33
C SER A 211 18.10 -33.62 -19.49
N CYS A 212 17.05 -33.60 -18.67
CA CYS A 212 16.06 -34.53 -18.10
C CYS A 212 14.78 -33.68 -17.84
N GLY A 213 13.55 -34.19 -17.89
CA GLY A 213 12.93 -34.98 -16.81
C GLY A 213 12.59 -34.09 -15.60
N MET A 214 11.36 -33.57 -15.55
CA MET A 214 10.85 -32.70 -14.48
C MET A 214 10.52 -33.47 -13.20
N ASP A 215 11.53 -33.76 -12.40
CA ASP A 215 11.40 -34.09 -10.96
C ASP A 215 12.74 -33.69 -10.31
N GLU A 216 12.71 -32.99 -9.17
CA GLU A 216 13.87 -32.48 -8.38
C GLU A 216 14.33 -31.02 -8.65
N LEU A 217 13.54 -30.05 -8.16
CA LEU A 217 13.95 -28.64 -8.00
C LEU A 217 15.16 -28.44 -7.06
N ASP A 218 15.52 -29.44 -6.26
CA ASP A 218 16.70 -29.40 -5.37
C ASP A 218 18.02 -29.79 -6.08
N ALA A 219 17.94 -30.49 -7.22
CA ALA A 219 19.11 -30.83 -8.03
C ALA A 219 19.59 -29.64 -8.88
N ASP A 220 18.67 -28.75 -9.28
CA ASP A 220 18.98 -27.54 -10.05
C ASP A 220 19.73 -26.48 -9.25
N GLN A 221 19.53 -26.40 -7.93
CA GLN A 221 20.35 -25.54 -7.06
C GLN A 221 21.82 -26.00 -7.08
N SER A 222 22.05 -27.32 -7.10
CA SER A 222 23.41 -27.90 -7.16
C SER A 222 24.04 -27.78 -8.56
N GLN A 223 23.24 -27.77 -9.63
CA GLN A 223 23.73 -27.48 -11.00
C GLN A 223 24.00 -25.99 -11.22
N LEU A 224 23.21 -25.09 -10.63
CA LEU A 224 23.48 -23.65 -10.61
C LEU A 224 24.76 -23.31 -9.84
N ASP A 225 25.04 -24.02 -8.75
CA ASP A 225 26.30 -23.91 -8.01
C ASP A 225 27.49 -24.53 -8.78
N ALA A 226 27.25 -25.60 -9.57
CA ALA A 226 28.27 -26.20 -10.45
C ALA A 226 28.62 -25.33 -11.67
N LEU A 227 27.75 -24.40 -12.07
CA LEU A 227 27.96 -23.43 -13.15
C LEU A 227 28.78 -22.19 -12.73
N GLY A 228 29.48 -22.24 -11.59
CA GLY A 228 30.28 -21.16 -10.97
C GLY A 228 31.38 -20.50 -11.84
N HIS A 229 31.43 -20.76 -13.15
CA HIS A 229 32.35 -20.15 -14.09
C HIS A 229 31.71 -19.62 -15.40
N PHE A 230 30.40 -19.73 -15.61
CA PHE A 230 29.74 -19.17 -16.79
C PHE A 230 28.72 -18.10 -16.42
N ASP A 231 28.77 -16.98 -17.15
CA ASP A 231 27.85 -15.85 -17.04
C ASP A 231 26.42 -16.34 -17.29
N GLN A 232 25.63 -16.55 -16.23
CA GLN A 232 24.27 -17.11 -16.26
C GLN A 232 23.24 -16.19 -16.96
N MET A 233 23.67 -15.01 -17.40
CA MET A 233 22.82 -13.94 -17.95
C MET A 233 22.08 -14.29 -19.26
N PRO A 234 22.68 -14.97 -20.26
CA PRO A 234 21.96 -15.33 -21.48
C PRO A 234 20.80 -16.29 -21.22
N TYR A 235 20.97 -17.20 -20.25
CA TYR A 235 19.97 -18.20 -19.88
C TYR A 235 18.76 -17.55 -19.19
N LEU A 236 19.00 -16.66 -18.22
CA LEU A 236 17.94 -15.93 -17.52
C LEU A 236 17.15 -14.99 -18.45
N VAL A 237 17.84 -14.29 -19.36
CA VAL A 237 17.18 -13.44 -20.37
C VAL A 237 16.34 -14.28 -21.34
N ALA A 238 16.87 -15.40 -21.85
CA ALA A 238 16.14 -16.29 -22.74
C ALA A 238 14.89 -16.90 -22.09
N MET A 239 15.01 -17.33 -20.82
CA MET A 239 13.89 -17.83 -20.02
C MET A 239 12.81 -16.77 -19.84
N ALA A 240 13.19 -15.55 -19.45
CA ALA A 240 12.25 -14.44 -19.24
C ALA A 240 11.52 -14.05 -20.53
N THR A 241 12.21 -14.01 -21.67
CA THR A 241 11.61 -13.63 -22.96
C THR A 241 10.79 -14.74 -23.62
N LYS A 242 11.13 -16.02 -23.40
CA LYS A 242 10.50 -17.16 -24.11
C LYS A 242 9.35 -17.79 -23.33
N HIS A 243 9.44 -17.87 -22.00
CA HIS A 243 8.47 -18.62 -21.18
C HIS A 243 7.53 -17.74 -20.36
N TYR A 244 7.91 -16.50 -20.06
CA TYR A 244 7.21 -15.63 -19.11
C TYR A 244 6.88 -14.25 -19.67
N SER A 245 6.63 -14.14 -20.98
CA SER A 245 6.40 -12.86 -21.68
C SER A 245 5.26 -12.00 -21.12
N ASN A 246 4.36 -12.58 -20.31
CA ASN A 246 3.24 -11.90 -19.66
C ASN A 246 3.38 -11.76 -18.13
N ASP A 247 4.46 -12.27 -17.52
CA ASP A 247 4.64 -12.24 -16.07
C ASP A 247 5.60 -11.10 -15.64
N GLN A 248 5.00 -9.99 -15.23
CA GLN A 248 5.68 -8.76 -14.83
C GLN A 248 6.60 -8.98 -13.61
N SER A 249 6.24 -9.93 -12.76
CA SER A 249 6.96 -10.32 -11.55
C SER A 249 8.32 -10.94 -11.90
N PHE A 250 8.36 -11.80 -12.92
CA PHE A 250 9.59 -12.50 -13.32
C PHE A 250 10.58 -11.57 -14.06
N LEU A 251 10.08 -10.63 -14.86
CA LEU A 251 10.91 -9.58 -15.49
C LEU A 251 11.51 -8.62 -14.44
N ASN A 252 10.74 -8.28 -13.40
CA ASN A 252 11.23 -7.50 -12.27
C ASN A 252 12.28 -8.29 -11.46
N VAL A 253 12.07 -9.58 -11.21
CA VAL A 253 13.06 -10.47 -10.57
C VAL A 253 14.32 -10.61 -11.43
N THR A 254 14.19 -10.69 -12.76
CA THR A 254 15.34 -10.76 -13.69
C THR A 254 16.11 -9.44 -13.70
N ALA A 255 15.42 -8.28 -13.67
CA ALA A 255 16.04 -6.97 -13.53
C ALA A 255 16.71 -6.76 -12.15
N VAL A 256 16.11 -7.25 -11.07
CA VAL A 256 16.70 -7.24 -9.72
C VAL A 256 17.93 -8.16 -9.66
N GLY A 257 17.86 -9.34 -10.27
CA GLY A 257 18.98 -10.29 -10.40
C GLY A 257 20.12 -9.74 -11.26
N LEU A 258 19.80 -9.02 -12.35
CA LEU A 258 20.76 -8.31 -13.22
C LEU A 258 21.56 -7.24 -12.47
N VAL A 259 20.99 -6.62 -11.43
CA VAL A 259 21.61 -5.49 -10.72
C VAL A 259 22.21 -5.86 -9.36
N GLY A 260 21.96 -7.08 -8.87
CA GLY A 260 22.74 -7.67 -7.78
C GLY A 260 24.25 -7.63 -8.08
N ASN A 261 24.64 -7.69 -9.36
CA ASN A 261 26.00 -7.49 -9.83
C ASN A 261 26.26 -6.00 -10.13
N LYS A 262 26.49 -5.21 -9.07
CA LYS A 262 26.68 -3.75 -9.13
C LYS A 262 27.68 -3.33 -10.21
N GLY A 263 27.18 -2.73 -11.29
CA GLY A 263 28.00 -2.01 -12.27
C GLY A 263 28.52 -2.83 -13.46
N SER A 264 28.05 -4.07 -13.68
CA SER A 264 28.42 -4.82 -14.89
C SER A 264 28.01 -4.04 -16.17
N PRO A 265 28.94 -3.75 -17.11
CA PRO A 265 28.60 -3.15 -18.40
C PRO A 265 27.51 -3.95 -19.15
N ARG A 266 27.51 -5.27 -18.98
CA ARG A 266 26.52 -6.16 -19.59
C ARG A 266 25.11 -5.93 -19.05
N ALA A 267 24.96 -5.69 -17.75
CA ALA A 267 23.67 -5.36 -17.14
C ALA A 267 23.13 -4.01 -17.65
N ARG A 268 24.02 -3.02 -17.83
CA ARG A 268 23.66 -1.73 -18.45
C ARG A 268 23.15 -1.92 -19.87
N ASP A 269 23.82 -2.73 -20.68
CA ASP A 269 23.41 -2.97 -22.07
C ASP A 269 22.10 -3.75 -22.18
N VAL A 270 21.85 -4.72 -21.29
CA VAL A 270 20.56 -5.41 -21.19
C VAL A 270 19.45 -4.43 -20.81
N LEU A 271 19.67 -3.59 -19.80
CA LEU A 271 18.67 -2.58 -19.42
C LEU A 271 18.40 -1.57 -20.55
N ARG A 272 19.42 -1.20 -21.34
CA ARG A 272 19.24 -0.37 -22.55
C ARG A 272 18.43 -1.08 -23.63
N ALA A 273 18.67 -2.37 -23.85
CA ALA A 273 17.92 -3.17 -24.81
C ALA A 273 16.45 -3.24 -24.39
N LEU A 274 16.18 -3.61 -23.13
CA LEU A 274 14.83 -3.64 -22.56
C LEU A 274 14.14 -2.28 -22.66
N TYR A 275 14.86 -1.19 -22.39
CA TYR A 275 14.31 0.16 -22.47
C TYR A 275 13.91 0.57 -23.90
N ARG A 276 14.70 0.18 -24.90
CA ARG A 276 14.51 0.57 -26.31
C ARG A 276 13.51 -0.29 -27.05
N ASP A 277 13.22 -1.48 -26.55
CA ASP A 277 12.32 -2.44 -27.20
C ASP A 277 10.85 -2.03 -27.01
N PRO A 278 10.14 -1.59 -28.07
CA PRO A 278 8.75 -1.14 -27.96
C PRO A 278 7.77 -2.26 -27.58
N ASP A 279 8.14 -3.53 -27.75
CA ASP A 279 7.30 -4.68 -27.41
C ASP A 279 7.32 -4.98 -25.90
N ILE A 280 8.27 -4.41 -25.16
CA ILE A 280 8.33 -4.51 -23.71
C ILE A 280 7.28 -3.57 -23.06
N PRO A 281 6.48 -4.07 -22.08
CA PRO A 281 5.49 -3.26 -21.38
C PRO A 281 6.06 -1.95 -20.82
N GLU A 282 5.29 -0.87 -20.89
CA GLU A 282 5.72 0.46 -20.45
C GLU A 282 6.20 0.46 -18.99
N GLY A 283 5.54 -0.30 -18.11
CA GLY A 283 5.97 -0.46 -16.72
C GLY A 283 7.40 -1.00 -16.61
N THR A 284 7.75 -2.03 -17.38
CA THR A 284 9.08 -2.65 -17.37
C THR A 284 10.12 -1.72 -18.00
N ARG A 285 9.77 -1.02 -19.09
CA ARG A 285 10.64 0.02 -19.68
C ARG A 285 10.90 1.18 -18.73
N SER A 286 9.88 1.59 -17.99
CA SER A 286 9.97 2.63 -16.96
C SER A 286 10.92 2.23 -15.84
N HIS A 287 10.82 1.00 -15.34
CA HIS A 287 11.77 0.46 -14.37
C HIS A 287 13.18 0.41 -14.97
N ALA A 288 13.37 -0.16 -16.16
CA ALA A 288 14.69 -0.21 -16.80
C ALA A 288 15.33 1.20 -16.92
N ALA A 289 14.55 2.22 -17.30
CA ALA A 289 15.00 3.61 -17.35
C ALA A 289 15.40 4.15 -15.96
N THR A 290 14.61 3.88 -14.93
CA THR A 290 14.91 4.21 -13.53
C THR A 290 16.22 3.56 -13.08
N TRP A 291 16.42 2.27 -13.34
CA TRP A 291 17.64 1.57 -12.97
C TRP A 291 18.87 2.07 -13.74
N LEU A 292 18.71 2.35 -15.03
CA LEU A 292 19.75 2.98 -15.86
C LEU A 292 20.21 4.31 -15.25
N ALA A 293 19.27 5.16 -14.82
CA ALA A 293 19.61 6.41 -14.16
C ALA A 293 20.20 6.19 -12.76
N ALA A 294 19.48 5.49 -11.88
CA ALA A 294 19.82 5.40 -10.47
C ALA A 294 21.08 4.57 -10.18
N LYS A 295 21.38 3.55 -11.00
CA LYS A 295 22.50 2.63 -10.75
C LYS A 295 23.67 2.79 -11.71
N PHE A 296 23.42 3.22 -12.93
CA PHE A 296 24.46 3.34 -13.97
C PHE A 296 24.75 4.79 -14.34
N HIS A 297 24.06 5.76 -13.71
CA HIS A 297 24.14 7.18 -14.04
C HIS A 297 23.96 7.43 -15.54
N ASP A 298 23.11 6.63 -16.19
CA ASP A 298 22.97 6.61 -17.63
C ASP A 298 21.87 7.58 -18.10
N PRO A 299 22.21 8.63 -18.86
CA PRO A 299 21.23 9.63 -19.29
C PRO A 299 20.20 9.08 -20.29
N THR A 300 20.38 7.88 -20.83
CA THR A 300 19.40 7.27 -21.76
C THR A 300 18.02 7.09 -21.13
N GLY A 301 17.92 6.98 -19.80
CA GLY A 301 16.64 6.90 -19.08
C GLY A 301 15.91 8.24 -18.90
N LEU A 302 16.58 9.38 -19.17
CA LEU A 302 16.03 10.72 -18.92
C LEU A 302 14.68 11.00 -19.62
N PRO A 303 14.42 10.60 -20.89
CA PRO A 303 13.14 10.85 -21.53
C PRO A 303 11.96 10.24 -20.76
N THR A 304 12.13 9.05 -20.19
CA THR A 304 11.07 8.38 -19.43
C THR A 304 10.90 8.95 -18.04
N ILE A 305 12.00 9.31 -17.37
CA ILE A 305 11.89 10.02 -16.08
C ILE A 305 11.19 11.37 -16.29
N LYS A 306 11.48 12.08 -17.40
CA LYS A 306 10.78 13.31 -17.76
C LYS A 306 9.27 13.12 -17.94
N LEU A 307 8.82 12.01 -18.52
CA LEU A 307 7.38 11.69 -18.60
C LEU A 307 6.78 11.46 -17.21
N ARG A 308 7.49 10.76 -16.32
CA ARG A 308 7.03 10.52 -14.94
C ARG A 308 6.95 11.80 -14.12
N LEU A 309 7.89 12.74 -14.30
CA LEU A 309 7.82 14.08 -13.70
C LEU A 309 6.56 14.86 -14.08
N MET A 310 6.00 14.58 -15.26
CA MET A 310 4.76 15.21 -15.77
C MET A 310 3.51 14.40 -15.44
N SER A 311 3.64 13.28 -14.72
CA SER A 311 2.52 12.41 -14.38
C SER A 311 1.52 13.13 -13.47
N LYS A 312 0.22 12.86 -13.67
CA LYS A 312 -0.82 13.28 -12.71
C LYS A 312 -0.71 12.53 -11.38
N ASP A 313 0.00 11.40 -11.38
CA ASP A 313 0.22 10.55 -10.23
C ASP A 313 1.31 11.12 -9.32
N THR A 314 0.94 11.42 -8.07
CA THR A 314 1.81 12.06 -7.08
C THR A 314 3.01 11.20 -6.71
N GLN A 315 2.81 9.88 -6.56
CA GLN A 315 3.87 8.93 -6.23
C GLN A 315 4.86 8.82 -7.41
N ALA A 316 4.35 8.74 -8.65
CA ALA A 316 5.21 8.70 -9.83
C ALA A 316 6.12 9.93 -9.97
N ARG A 317 5.63 11.14 -9.65
CA ARG A 317 6.46 12.37 -9.66
C ARG A 317 7.52 12.36 -8.55
N ALA A 318 7.14 11.92 -7.35
CA ALA A 318 8.06 11.80 -6.21
C ALA A 318 9.19 10.79 -6.48
N ASP A 319 8.86 9.63 -7.06
CA ASP A 319 9.85 8.61 -7.40
C ASP A 319 10.77 9.08 -8.54
N ALA A 320 10.20 9.73 -9.56
CA ALA A 320 10.97 10.31 -10.65
C ALA A 320 11.98 11.36 -10.17
N LEU A 321 11.62 12.14 -9.16
CA LEU A 321 12.53 13.08 -8.51
C LEU A 321 13.70 12.36 -7.81
N GLY A 322 13.42 11.23 -7.13
CA GLY A 322 14.44 10.35 -6.55
C GLY A 322 15.38 9.80 -7.62
N ASP A 323 14.84 9.27 -8.70
CA ASP A 323 15.61 8.69 -9.81
C ASP A 323 16.53 9.72 -10.47
N LEU A 324 16.01 10.94 -10.70
CA LEU A 324 16.78 12.05 -11.29
C LEU A 324 17.92 12.52 -10.41
N SER A 325 17.81 12.41 -9.08
CA SER A 325 18.85 12.88 -8.17
C SER A 325 20.21 12.23 -8.43
N HIS A 326 20.22 11.02 -9.00
CA HIS A 326 21.44 10.28 -9.35
C HIS A 326 22.05 10.68 -10.69
N VAL A 327 21.27 11.23 -11.62
CA VAL A 327 21.74 11.65 -12.96
C VAL A 327 21.72 13.15 -13.17
N LEU A 328 21.44 13.90 -12.10
CA LEU A 328 21.32 15.35 -12.15
C LEU A 328 22.66 16.01 -12.45
N ASN A 329 22.70 16.93 -13.40
CA ASN A 329 23.84 17.77 -13.75
C ASN A 329 23.34 19.17 -14.14
N ASP A 330 24.25 20.07 -14.48
CA ASP A 330 23.90 21.46 -14.77
C ASP A 330 23.03 21.59 -16.04
N ASP A 331 23.15 20.66 -17.00
CA ASP A 331 22.37 20.65 -18.23
C ASP A 331 20.91 20.23 -18.01
N ASN A 332 20.64 19.43 -16.97
CA ASN A 332 19.33 18.83 -16.73
C ASN A 332 18.69 19.21 -15.38
N VAL A 333 19.34 20.04 -14.57
CA VAL A 333 18.79 20.56 -13.29
C VAL A 333 17.43 21.23 -13.48
N GLY A 334 17.21 21.87 -14.63
CA GLY A 334 15.94 22.49 -14.99
C GLY A 334 14.74 21.53 -15.02
N LEU A 335 14.97 20.21 -15.13
CA LEU A 335 13.90 19.20 -15.13
C LEU A 335 13.23 19.05 -13.77
N VAL A 336 13.96 19.25 -12.67
CA VAL A 336 13.40 19.06 -11.32
C VAL A 336 12.80 20.34 -10.75
N LEU A 337 13.24 21.52 -11.18
CA LEU A 337 12.80 22.80 -10.61
C LEU A 337 11.27 22.99 -10.56
N PRO A 338 10.49 22.60 -11.59
CA PRO A 338 9.03 22.71 -11.53
C PRO A 338 8.40 21.92 -10.38
N LEU A 339 9.02 20.82 -9.93
CA LEU A 339 8.52 20.03 -8.79
C LEU A 339 8.69 20.73 -7.44
N ALA A 340 9.57 21.72 -7.33
CA ALA A 340 9.63 22.54 -6.12
C ALA A 340 8.41 23.47 -5.96
N ALA A 341 7.61 23.63 -7.02
CA ALA A 341 6.33 24.31 -7.01
C ALA A 341 5.13 23.35 -7.11
N ASP A 342 5.34 22.05 -6.87
CA ASP A 342 4.28 21.05 -6.95
C ASP A 342 3.15 21.35 -5.97
N ARG A 343 1.92 21.06 -6.39
CA ARG A 343 0.73 21.26 -5.55
C ARG A 343 0.62 20.21 -4.45
N ASP A 344 1.18 19.02 -4.69
CA ASP A 344 1.11 17.88 -3.80
C ASP A 344 2.28 17.92 -2.81
N GLU A 345 1.96 18.09 -1.54
CA GLU A 345 2.95 18.24 -0.47
C GLU A 345 3.95 17.09 -0.42
N TYR A 346 3.51 15.85 -0.66
CA TYR A 346 4.39 14.69 -0.64
C TYR A 346 5.58 14.84 -1.60
N VAL A 347 5.37 15.48 -2.76
CA VAL A 347 6.45 15.79 -3.70
C VAL A 347 7.40 16.83 -3.11
N LEU A 348 6.88 17.87 -2.44
CA LEU A 348 7.68 18.91 -1.79
C LEU A 348 8.51 18.35 -0.62
N GLU A 349 7.93 17.47 0.20
CA GLU A 349 8.62 16.78 1.29
C GLU A 349 9.76 15.91 0.75
N ARG A 350 9.50 15.12 -0.30
CA ARG A 350 10.51 14.31 -0.98
C ARG A 350 11.63 15.16 -1.56
N PHE A 351 11.29 16.31 -2.14
CA PHE A 351 12.27 17.28 -2.62
C PHE A 351 13.17 17.79 -1.49
N GLY A 352 12.56 18.17 -0.36
CA GLY A 352 13.28 18.58 0.84
C GLY A 352 14.21 17.49 1.38
N ILE A 353 13.76 16.22 1.40
CA ILE A 353 14.55 15.06 1.83
C ILE A 353 15.76 14.87 0.91
N LEU A 354 15.62 15.02 -0.40
CA LEU A 354 16.74 14.88 -1.33
C LEU A 354 17.77 16.00 -1.16
N CYS A 355 17.33 17.23 -0.91
CA CYS A 355 18.24 18.33 -0.58
C CYS A 355 18.98 18.10 0.74
N ASP A 356 18.35 17.44 1.71
CA ASP A 356 18.95 17.16 3.01
C ASP A 356 19.93 15.96 2.95
N SER A 357 19.56 14.92 2.17
CA SER A 357 20.28 13.65 2.14
C SER A 357 21.36 13.55 1.04
N ILE A 358 21.31 14.38 -0.01
CA ILE A 358 22.25 14.35 -1.14
C ILE A 358 22.90 15.74 -1.31
N PRO A 359 24.10 15.98 -0.74
CA PRO A 359 24.77 17.29 -0.79
C PRO A 359 24.98 17.83 -2.20
N GLU A 360 25.29 16.97 -3.18
CA GLU A 360 25.49 17.36 -4.58
C GLU A 360 24.19 17.83 -5.22
N PHE A 361 23.08 17.15 -4.92
CA PHE A 361 21.75 17.57 -5.36
C PHE A 361 21.42 18.95 -4.80
N ARG A 362 21.64 19.16 -3.50
CA ARG A 362 21.45 20.46 -2.83
C ARG A 362 22.28 21.56 -3.47
N ALA A 363 23.58 21.31 -3.67
CA ALA A 363 24.52 22.29 -4.21
C ALA A 363 24.12 22.74 -5.62
N ARG A 364 23.62 21.82 -6.44
CA ARG A 364 23.09 22.14 -7.78
C ARG A 364 21.76 22.85 -7.70
N VAL A 365 20.80 22.34 -6.95
CA VAL A 365 19.39 22.75 -7.06
C VAL A 365 19.08 24.04 -6.30
N VAL A 366 19.61 24.23 -5.09
CA VAL A 366 19.26 25.39 -4.23
C VAL A 366 19.51 26.75 -4.90
N PRO A 367 20.65 27.00 -5.58
CA PRO A 367 20.86 28.25 -6.31
C PRO A 367 19.78 28.52 -7.37
N HIS A 368 19.38 27.49 -8.12
CA HIS A 368 18.33 27.63 -9.14
C HIS A 368 16.96 27.87 -8.52
N LEU A 369 16.63 27.23 -7.39
CA LEU A 369 15.38 27.47 -6.68
C LEU A 369 15.23 28.91 -6.21
N LYS A 370 16.31 29.54 -5.71
CA LYS A 370 16.29 30.96 -5.33
C LYS A 370 15.93 31.86 -6.51
N ASN A 371 16.53 31.59 -7.67
CA ASN A 371 16.23 32.33 -8.90
C ASN A 371 14.80 32.07 -9.40
N SER A 372 14.32 30.82 -9.34
CA SER A 372 12.96 30.45 -9.72
C SER A 372 11.92 31.11 -8.81
N MET A 373 12.17 31.14 -7.50
CA MET A 373 11.28 31.75 -6.51
C MET A 373 11.05 33.25 -6.78
N ALA A 374 12.10 33.98 -7.17
CA ALA A 374 12.01 35.42 -7.46
C ALA A 374 11.07 35.75 -8.64
N ASN A 375 10.88 34.81 -9.56
CA ASN A 375 10.09 34.99 -10.78
C ASN A 375 8.75 34.22 -10.74
N ALA A 376 8.48 33.50 -9.65
CA ALA A 376 7.30 32.65 -9.52
C ALA A 376 6.06 33.43 -9.10
N SER A 377 4.87 32.84 -9.33
CA SER A 377 3.62 33.34 -8.73
C SER A 377 3.73 33.31 -7.21
N SER A 378 2.96 34.13 -6.47
CA SER A 378 3.01 34.14 -5.00
C SER A 378 2.82 32.74 -4.38
N ARG A 379 1.92 31.91 -4.93
CA ARG A 379 1.67 30.55 -4.44
C ARG A 379 2.82 29.60 -4.76
N ASP A 380 3.39 29.68 -5.95
CA ASP A 380 4.51 28.83 -6.34
C ASP A 380 5.81 29.26 -5.64
N ALA A 381 6.00 30.56 -5.44
CA ALA A 381 7.08 31.12 -4.62
C ALA A 381 7.00 30.62 -3.18
N ALA A 382 5.80 30.50 -2.59
CA ALA A 382 5.63 29.92 -1.26
C ALA A 382 5.99 28.43 -1.22
N ARG A 383 5.65 27.64 -2.25
CA ARG A 383 6.02 26.22 -2.34
C ARG A 383 7.53 26.03 -2.51
N ILE A 384 8.14 26.80 -3.41
CA ILE A 384 9.60 26.80 -3.58
C ILE A 384 10.28 27.24 -2.29
N GLY A 385 9.75 28.28 -1.64
CA GLY A 385 10.23 28.75 -0.34
C GLY A 385 10.12 27.68 0.73
N PHE A 386 9.04 26.89 0.75
CA PHE A 386 8.86 25.77 1.67
C PHE A 386 9.93 24.70 1.42
N VAL A 387 10.18 24.31 0.18
CA VAL A 387 11.26 23.38 -0.18
C VAL A 387 12.65 23.90 0.25
N LEU A 388 12.91 25.21 0.09
CA LEU A 388 14.15 25.83 0.57
C LEU A 388 14.29 25.72 2.10
N LEU A 389 13.24 26.00 2.86
CA LEU A 389 13.24 25.84 4.32
C LEU A 389 13.45 24.38 4.73
N LEU A 390 12.82 23.45 4.02
CA LEU A 390 13.05 22.02 4.19
C LEU A 390 14.51 21.64 3.91
N ALA A 391 15.15 22.26 2.92
CA ALA A 391 16.56 22.08 2.62
C ALA A 391 17.51 22.81 3.61
N GLY A 392 16.98 23.45 4.67
CA GLY A 392 17.78 24.22 5.63
C GLY A 392 18.29 25.56 5.10
N ASP A 393 17.65 26.12 4.07
CA ASP A 393 17.95 27.44 3.51
C ASP A 393 16.84 28.44 3.84
N SER A 394 17.20 29.54 4.50
CA SER A 394 16.25 30.52 5.01
C SER A 394 15.72 31.50 3.94
N ALA A 395 16.19 31.44 2.69
CA ALA A 395 15.82 32.41 1.66
C ALA A 395 14.30 32.44 1.38
N GLY A 396 13.61 31.31 1.58
CA GLY A 396 12.17 31.20 1.38
C GLY A 396 11.28 31.67 2.54
N ILE A 397 11.87 32.09 3.67
CA ILE A 397 11.09 32.31 4.90
C ILE A 397 10.02 33.39 4.75
N SER A 398 10.30 34.46 3.98
CA SER A 398 9.34 35.55 3.78
C SER A 398 8.13 35.08 2.97
N GLN A 399 8.36 34.39 1.85
CA GLN A 399 7.31 33.91 0.96
C GLN A 399 6.41 32.90 1.66
N VAL A 400 7.00 31.99 2.43
CA VAL A 400 6.25 30.99 3.21
C VAL A 400 5.48 31.67 4.34
N ARG A 401 6.08 32.63 5.05
CA ARG A 401 5.40 33.39 6.10
C ARG A 401 4.21 34.16 5.55
N ASP A 402 4.41 34.88 4.45
CA ASP A 402 3.36 35.68 3.84
C ASP A 402 2.19 34.79 3.41
N PHE A 403 2.48 33.64 2.81
CA PHE A 403 1.47 32.65 2.42
C PHE A 403 0.72 32.05 3.63
N LEU A 404 1.43 31.57 4.65
CA LEU A 404 0.82 30.88 5.78
C LEU A 404 0.01 31.83 6.68
N LEU A 405 0.55 33.02 6.99
CA LEU A 405 -0.06 33.95 7.94
C LEU A 405 -1.12 34.87 7.32
N HIS A 406 -1.12 35.07 6.00
CA HIS A 406 -2.18 35.80 5.31
C HIS A 406 -3.21 34.88 4.65
N TYR A 407 -3.15 33.57 4.91
CA TYR A 407 -4.17 32.65 4.43
C TYR A 407 -5.53 33.00 5.06
N THR A 408 -6.43 33.53 4.22
CA THR A 408 -7.80 33.92 4.58
C THR A 408 -8.85 33.26 3.67
N GLY A 409 -8.41 32.48 2.68
CA GLY A 409 -9.22 31.99 1.56
C GLY A 409 -10.22 30.88 1.89
N PRO A 410 -11.02 30.45 0.89
CA PRO A 410 -12.04 29.43 1.09
C PRO A 410 -11.41 28.12 1.56
N THR A 411 -11.92 27.63 2.69
CA THR A 411 -11.37 26.55 3.52
C THR A 411 -11.68 25.18 2.95
N SER A 412 -11.26 24.88 1.72
CA SER A 412 -11.27 23.48 1.28
C SER A 412 -10.48 22.65 2.30
N SER A 413 -10.99 21.48 2.67
CA SER A 413 -10.28 20.63 3.64
C SER A 413 -8.87 20.27 3.15
N SER A 414 -8.67 20.22 1.83
CA SER A 414 -7.38 19.95 1.20
C SER A 414 -6.36 21.06 1.46
N ASP A 415 -6.74 22.33 1.29
CA ASP A 415 -5.82 23.47 1.49
C ASP A 415 -5.41 23.59 2.96
N LEU A 416 -6.38 23.43 3.86
CA LEU A 416 -6.13 23.45 5.30
C LEU A 416 -5.25 22.30 5.76
N TYR A 417 -5.47 21.11 5.19
CA TYR A 417 -4.63 19.94 5.48
C TYR A 417 -3.19 20.19 5.03
N GLN A 418 -2.99 20.74 3.84
CA GLN A 418 -1.66 21.12 3.35
C GLN A 418 -0.97 22.14 4.26
N ILE A 419 -1.65 23.22 4.66
CA ILE A 419 -1.08 24.25 5.55
C ILE A 419 -0.74 23.65 6.93
N THR A 420 -1.58 22.75 7.44
CA THR A 420 -1.34 22.07 8.72
C THR A 420 -0.09 21.20 8.66
N ARG A 421 0.11 20.46 7.57
CA ARG A 421 1.29 19.60 7.41
C ARG A 421 2.56 20.42 7.14
N TRP A 422 2.48 21.53 6.40
CA TRP A 422 3.59 22.49 6.28
C TRP A 422 3.98 23.06 7.64
N SER A 423 2.99 23.48 8.44
CA SER A 423 3.20 23.98 9.80
C SER A 423 3.93 22.95 10.66
N ARG A 424 3.52 21.69 10.60
CA ARG A 424 4.19 20.58 11.30
C ARG A 424 5.63 20.37 10.82
N ALA A 425 5.85 20.26 9.52
CA ALA A 425 7.18 20.02 8.93
C ALA A 425 8.17 21.15 9.26
N LEU A 426 7.71 22.40 9.26
CA LEU A 426 8.52 23.56 9.67
C LEU A 426 8.85 23.51 11.17
N THR A 427 7.87 23.16 12.01
CA THR A 427 8.05 23.04 13.45
C THR A 427 9.06 21.95 13.80
N GLU A 428 8.98 20.80 13.13
CA GLU A 428 9.92 19.67 13.29
C GLU A 428 11.37 20.05 12.95
N ARG A 429 11.54 20.98 12.01
CA ARG A 429 12.86 21.53 11.63
C ARG A 429 13.30 22.73 12.47
N GLY A 430 12.54 23.10 13.50
CA GLY A 430 12.89 24.17 14.42
C GLY A 430 12.59 25.58 13.94
N TYR A 431 11.77 25.73 12.89
CA TYR A 431 11.26 27.04 12.48
C TYR A 431 10.04 27.41 13.31
N THR A 432 10.12 28.50 14.08
CA THR A 432 8.99 29.04 14.85
C THR A 432 7.80 29.41 13.97
N LEU A 433 8.06 29.69 12.69
CA LEU A 433 7.02 29.93 11.68
C LEU A 433 5.99 28.79 11.60
N GLY A 434 6.41 27.55 11.86
CA GLY A 434 5.48 26.43 11.93
C GLY A 434 4.45 26.60 13.04
N LEU A 435 4.88 27.03 14.24
CA LEU A 435 4.00 27.32 15.37
C LEU A 435 3.14 28.58 15.15
N ASP A 436 3.70 29.62 14.51
CA ASP A 436 2.92 30.81 14.09
C ASP A 436 1.77 30.42 13.17
N ALA A 437 2.04 29.58 12.17
CA ALA A 437 1.03 29.09 11.24
C ALA A 437 -0.02 28.20 11.93
N ALA A 438 0.40 27.34 12.87
CA ALA A 438 -0.53 26.53 13.66
C ALA A 438 -1.46 27.40 14.50
N ALA A 439 -0.95 28.46 15.15
CA ALA A 439 -1.77 29.39 15.91
C ALA A 439 -2.79 30.11 15.02
N HIS A 440 -2.36 30.60 13.85
CA HIS A 440 -3.25 31.24 12.87
C HIS A 440 -4.35 30.29 12.37
N LEU A 441 -4.01 29.03 12.11
CA LEU A 441 -4.98 27.99 11.79
C LEU A 441 -5.99 27.81 12.93
N LEU A 442 -5.56 27.74 14.19
CA LEU A 442 -6.49 27.63 15.33
C LEU A 442 -7.44 28.85 15.45
N GLU A 443 -7.02 30.06 15.06
CA GLU A 443 -7.91 31.21 14.98
C GLU A 443 -8.97 31.05 13.89
N ILE A 444 -8.60 30.50 12.74
CA ILE A 444 -9.55 30.12 11.68
C ILE A 444 -10.53 29.06 12.20
N TYR A 445 -10.05 28.08 12.97
CA TYR A 445 -10.89 27.03 13.56
C TYR A 445 -11.94 27.64 14.48
N LEU A 446 -11.54 28.55 15.39
CA LEU A 446 -12.46 29.22 16.29
C LEU A 446 -13.59 29.97 15.57
N ARG A 447 -13.31 30.53 14.39
CA ARG A 447 -14.30 31.22 13.56
C ARG A 447 -15.20 30.28 12.74
N THR A 448 -14.67 29.15 12.29
CA THR A 448 -15.33 28.28 11.29
C THR A 448 -15.87 26.97 11.85
N GLN A 449 -15.35 26.51 12.99
CA GLN A 449 -15.69 25.25 13.66
C GLN A 449 -15.54 23.99 12.78
N ARG A 450 -14.65 24.01 11.78
CA ARG A 450 -14.35 22.84 10.93
C ARG A 450 -13.32 21.94 11.60
N ASP A 451 -13.69 20.71 11.96
CA ASP A 451 -12.90 19.82 12.81
C ASP A 451 -11.77 19.03 12.09
N GLY A 452 -11.90 18.78 10.78
CA GLY A 452 -11.09 17.79 10.06
C GLY A 452 -9.57 17.98 10.11
N TRP A 453 -9.09 19.16 10.47
CA TRP A 453 -7.67 19.54 10.57
C TRP A 453 -7.29 20.07 11.97
N PHE A 454 -8.26 20.26 12.85
CA PHE A 454 -8.04 20.78 14.20
C PHE A 454 -7.07 19.89 14.98
N ARG A 455 -7.31 18.57 14.99
CA ARG A 455 -6.46 17.62 15.73
C ARG A 455 -5.01 17.70 15.26
N PHE A 456 -4.79 17.65 13.94
CA PHE A 456 -3.45 17.75 13.36
C PHE A 456 -2.74 19.07 13.71
N THR A 457 -3.49 20.17 13.77
CA THR A 457 -2.95 21.49 14.14
C THR A 457 -2.56 21.54 15.61
N VAL A 458 -3.40 21.04 16.52
CA VAL A 458 -3.06 20.98 17.96
C VAL A 458 -1.90 20.02 18.22
N HIS A 459 -1.82 18.91 17.47
CA HIS A 459 -0.68 18.00 17.56
C HIS A 459 0.65 18.69 17.24
N THR A 460 0.66 19.67 16.34
CA THR A 460 1.87 20.48 16.08
C THR A 460 2.34 21.22 17.34
N PHE A 461 1.43 21.68 18.19
CA PHE A 461 1.81 22.24 19.51
C PHE A 461 2.23 21.16 20.49
N SER A 462 1.43 20.11 20.69
CA SER A 462 1.70 19.14 21.76
C SER A 462 2.95 18.31 21.51
N ASP A 463 3.19 17.94 20.26
CA ASP A 463 4.29 17.05 19.89
C ASP A 463 5.62 17.81 20.03
N TYR A 464 5.65 19.10 19.67
CA TYR A 464 6.89 19.88 19.56
C TYR A 464 7.05 20.96 20.63
N THR A 465 6.14 21.09 21.61
CA THR A 465 6.28 22.06 22.72
C THR A 465 5.89 21.43 24.06
N SER A 466 5.95 22.20 25.15
CA SER A 466 5.42 21.79 26.45
C SER A 466 3.90 21.97 26.60
N PHE A 467 3.19 22.37 25.54
CA PHE A 467 1.75 22.52 25.57
C PHE A 467 1.06 21.17 25.77
N GLY A 468 0.22 21.05 26.79
CA GLY A 468 -0.51 19.83 27.08
C GLY A 468 -1.71 19.62 26.15
N LEU A 469 -1.72 18.49 25.44
CA LEU A 469 -2.82 18.12 24.52
C LEU A 469 -4.14 17.92 25.27
N ARG A 470 -5.22 18.52 24.75
CA ARG A 470 -6.60 18.29 25.21
C ARG A 470 -7.55 18.21 24.02
N THR A 471 -7.44 17.17 23.20
CA THR A 471 -8.40 16.92 22.11
C THR A 471 -9.53 16.02 22.61
N SER A 472 -10.75 16.25 22.15
CA SER A 472 -11.91 15.41 22.47
C SER A 472 -12.89 15.34 21.30
N ASN A 473 -13.98 14.59 21.47
CA ASN A 473 -15.12 14.63 20.55
C ASN A 473 -16.10 15.78 20.85
N SER A 474 -15.80 16.65 21.82
CA SER A 474 -16.60 17.81 22.18
C SER A 474 -16.06 19.08 21.52
N ASP A 475 -16.90 19.74 20.73
CA ASP A 475 -16.58 21.02 20.09
C ASP A 475 -16.23 22.10 21.12
N THR A 476 -16.94 22.15 22.24
CA THR A 476 -16.65 23.10 23.34
C THR A 476 -15.24 22.90 23.91
N LEU A 477 -14.84 21.65 24.14
CA LEU A 477 -13.49 21.34 24.61
C LEU A 477 -12.44 21.65 23.55
N ASN A 478 -12.70 21.32 22.28
CA ASN A 478 -11.79 21.60 21.17
C ASN A 478 -11.59 23.12 20.96
N ALA A 479 -12.66 23.91 21.01
CA ALA A 479 -12.60 25.38 20.99
C ALA A 479 -11.83 25.94 22.19
N ASN A 480 -12.02 25.38 23.39
CA ASN A 480 -11.23 25.78 24.56
C ASN A 480 -9.74 25.45 24.38
N THR A 481 -9.42 24.27 23.85
CA THR A 481 -8.04 23.86 23.57
C THR A 481 -7.38 24.75 22.52
N ALA A 482 -8.09 25.12 21.45
CA ALA A 482 -7.61 26.08 20.46
C ALA A 482 -7.26 27.43 21.12
N ARG A 483 -8.16 27.97 21.95
CA ARG A 483 -7.93 29.23 22.67
C ARG A 483 -6.71 29.15 23.59
N LEU A 484 -6.59 28.08 24.37
CA LEU A 484 -5.46 27.86 25.26
C LEU A 484 -4.13 27.73 24.51
N ALA A 485 -4.12 27.07 23.35
CA ALA A 485 -2.93 26.96 22.51
C ALA A 485 -2.50 28.33 21.94
N ILE A 486 -3.44 29.13 21.44
CA ILE A 486 -3.19 30.49 20.94
C ILE A 486 -2.65 31.39 22.07
N GLU A 487 -3.29 31.36 23.24
CA GLU A 487 -2.83 32.13 24.41
C GLU A 487 -1.45 31.68 24.89
N TRP A 488 -1.20 30.37 24.94
CA TRP A 488 0.10 29.82 25.28
C TRP A 488 1.16 30.30 24.29
N TRP A 489 0.87 30.26 22.99
CA TRP A 489 1.80 30.74 21.96
C TRP A 489 2.11 32.22 22.14
N GLY A 490 1.08 33.06 22.29
CA GLY A 490 1.25 34.50 22.49
C GLY A 490 2.12 34.87 23.69
N ARG A 491 2.01 34.12 24.80
CA ARG A 491 2.82 34.35 26.01
C ARG A 491 4.27 33.87 25.89
N ASN A 492 4.55 32.90 25.02
CA ASN A 492 5.83 32.18 25.01
C ASN A 492 6.66 32.36 23.73
N ARG A 493 6.11 32.86 22.62
CA ARG A 493 6.78 32.90 21.30
C ARG A 493 8.17 33.53 21.30
N GLU A 494 8.39 34.55 22.14
CA GLU A 494 9.68 35.27 22.24
C GLU A 494 10.69 34.57 23.18
N ARG A 495 10.21 33.62 23.98
CA ARG A 495 10.99 32.90 25.00
C ARG A 495 11.33 31.49 24.60
N ILE A 496 10.75 30.97 23.52
CA ILE A 496 11.02 29.59 23.10
C ILE A 496 12.29 29.48 22.26
N PHE A 497 12.98 28.35 22.36
CA PHE A 497 14.10 27.97 21.50
C PHE A 497 13.96 26.52 21.08
N PHE A 498 14.47 26.16 19.91
CA PHE A 498 14.46 24.78 19.43
C PHE A 498 15.64 24.00 20.03
N ASP A 499 15.32 22.99 20.83
CA ASP A 499 16.29 22.02 21.33
C ASP A 499 16.50 20.94 20.28
N THR A 500 17.66 20.98 19.60
CA THR A 500 18.03 20.04 18.55
C THR A 500 18.20 18.61 19.03
N THR A 501 18.48 18.40 20.32
CA THR A 501 18.64 17.07 20.92
C THR A 501 17.29 16.40 21.11
N THR A 502 16.31 17.12 21.64
CA THR A 502 14.95 16.55 21.80
C THR A 502 14.04 16.76 20.60
N LYS A 503 14.47 17.56 19.61
CA LYS A 503 13.67 17.99 18.46
C LYS A 503 12.35 18.66 18.89
N ARG A 504 12.40 19.46 19.96
CA ARG A 504 11.25 20.17 20.54
C ARG A 504 11.62 21.59 20.91
N PHE A 505 10.64 22.48 20.88
CA PHE A 505 10.76 23.81 21.44
C PHE A 505 10.61 23.80 22.95
N ARG A 506 11.51 24.51 23.63
CA ARG A 506 11.52 24.70 25.08
C ARG A 506 11.43 26.18 25.43
N ILE A 507 10.81 26.49 26.57
CA ILE A 507 10.78 27.85 27.11
C ILE A 507 12.10 28.10 27.86
N ARG A 508 12.72 29.25 27.62
CA ARG A 508 13.87 29.75 28.38
C ARG A 508 13.53 30.05 29.84
#